data_AF-A0A9D6EVY5-F1
#
_entry.id   AF-A0A9D6EVY5-F1
#
_cell.length_a   1.000
_cell.length_b   1.000
_cell.length_c   1.000
_cell.angle_alpha   90.00
_cell.angle_beta   90.00
_cell.angle_gamma   90.00
#
_symmetry.space_group_name_H-M   'P 1'
#
loop_
_entity.id
_entity.type
_entity.pdbx_description
1 polymer ?
#
loop_
_entity_poly.entity_id
_entity_poly.type
_entity_poly.pdbx_seq_one_letter_code
_entity_poly.pdbx_strand_id
1 'polypeptide(L)'
;MASHCQNCGRGAVIGHAVSHAKNRTRRLFKPNLQSLKVLKNGISIRVVFCVRCIQRLKKYGRIGNFFKMQYATLQKQISPAISIPSHKHIDRDKKKIEEIMKKEEEKWKAKEEEEKTKEEKKKEEKIKIEELVGKK
;
A
#
# COMPACT_ATOMS: atom_id res chain seq x y z
N MET A 1 36.64 0.28 -12.59
CA MET A 1 35.34 0.48 -11.90
C MET A 1 34.22 0.09 -12.85
N ALA A 2 33.19 -0.61 -12.36
CA ALA A 2 32.06 -1.05 -13.19
C ALA A 2 31.43 0.15 -13.92
N SER A 3 31.43 0.10 -15.26
CA SER A 3 30.97 1.19 -16.13
C SER A 3 29.46 1.34 -16.17
N HIS A 4 28.72 0.48 -15.46
CA HIS A 4 27.28 0.34 -15.56
C HIS A 4 26.60 0.26 -14.20
N CYS A 5 25.35 0.73 -14.15
CA CYS A 5 24.49 0.57 -12.99
C CYS A 5 24.02 -0.88 -12.84
N GLN A 6 24.15 -1.47 -11.66
CA GLN A 6 23.76 -2.87 -11.41
C GLN A 6 22.25 -3.13 -11.45
N ASN A 7 21.42 -2.08 -11.29
CA ASN A 7 19.96 -2.23 -11.35
C ASN A 7 19.37 -1.96 -12.74
N CYS A 8 19.84 -0.92 -13.44
CA CYS A 8 19.24 -0.50 -14.71
C CYS A 8 20.17 -0.66 -15.92
N GLY A 9 21.38 -1.18 -15.73
CA GLY A 9 22.35 -1.42 -16.81
C GLY A 9 22.91 -0.17 -17.48
N ARG A 10 22.51 1.04 -17.05
CA ARG A 10 22.95 2.30 -17.68
C ARG A 10 24.47 2.40 -17.65
N GLY A 11 25.07 2.37 -18.84
CA GLY A 11 26.49 2.57 -19.08
C GLY A 11 26.80 3.92 -19.70
N ALA A 12 28.07 4.11 -20.03
CA ALA A 12 28.50 5.27 -20.82
C ALA A 12 27.95 5.17 -22.24
N VAL A 13 27.43 6.28 -22.76
CA VAL A 13 26.91 6.38 -24.13
C VAL A 13 27.81 7.32 -24.91
N ILE A 14 28.12 6.97 -26.16
CA ILE A 14 28.85 7.84 -27.07
C ILE A 14 27.85 8.71 -27.81
N GLY A 15 28.13 10.00 -27.92
CA GLY A 15 27.36 10.91 -28.78
C GLY A 15 28.18 12.13 -29.15
N HIS A 16 27.48 13.22 -29.50
CA HIS A 16 28.12 14.46 -29.92
C HIS A 16 27.75 15.63 -29.02
N ALA A 17 28.71 16.50 -28.74
CA ALA A 17 28.41 17.87 -28.34
C ALA A 17 28.18 18.68 -29.61
N VAL A 18 27.06 19.40 -29.67
CA VAL A 18 26.66 20.20 -30.83
C VAL A 18 26.68 21.67 -30.41
N SER A 19 27.49 22.49 -31.08
CA SER A 19 27.50 23.94 -30.84
C SER A 19 26.28 24.62 -31.48
N HIS A 20 26.06 25.90 -31.19
CA HIS A 20 25.05 26.71 -31.87
C HIS A 20 25.23 26.72 -33.41
N ALA A 21 26.48 26.66 -33.89
CA ALA A 21 26.82 26.54 -35.31
C ALA A 21 26.67 25.11 -35.88
N LYS A 22 26.14 24.16 -35.10
CA LYS A 22 26.00 22.73 -35.44
C LYS A 22 27.32 21.98 -35.66
N ASN A 23 28.44 22.49 -35.14
CA ASN A 23 29.71 21.74 -35.14
C ASN A 23 29.61 20.58 -34.16
N ARG A 24 29.85 19.36 -34.64
CA ARG A 24 29.71 18.12 -33.86
C ARG A 24 31.08 17.61 -33.42
N THR A 25 31.32 17.56 -32.11
CA THR A 25 32.52 16.93 -31.53
C THR A 25 32.13 15.66 -30.78
N ARG A 26 32.93 14.59 -30.87
CA ARG A 26 32.64 13.34 -30.15
C ARG A 26 32.75 13.57 -28.64
N ARG A 27 31.74 13.14 -27.88
CA ARG A 27 31.71 13.21 -26.41
C ARG A 27 31.19 11.90 -25.83
N LEU A 28 31.78 11.51 -24.70
CA LEU A 28 31.33 10.39 -23.89
C LEU A 28 30.39 10.90 -22.77
N PHE A 29 29.16 10.40 -22.74
CA PHE A 29 28.18 10.67 -21.70
C PHE A 29 28.26 9.60 -20.63
N LYS A 30 28.91 9.91 -19.51
CA LYS A 30 28.99 9.01 -18.34
C LYS A 30 27.79 9.24 -17.42
N PRO A 31 27.05 8.20 -17.03
CA PRO A 31 26.04 8.35 -15.98
C PRO A 31 26.70 8.65 -14.64
N ASN A 32 26.03 9.42 -13.78
CA ASN A 32 26.49 9.64 -12.41
C ASN A 32 26.24 8.35 -11.60
N LEU A 33 27.28 7.51 -11.52
CA LEU A 33 27.32 6.26 -10.79
C LEU A 33 27.95 6.48 -9.42
N GLN A 34 27.32 5.97 -8.38
CA GLN A 34 27.75 6.11 -6.99
C GLN A 34 27.74 4.75 -6.32
N SER A 35 28.77 4.49 -5.51
CA SER A 35 28.87 3.26 -4.73
C SER A 35 28.20 3.42 -3.37
N LEU A 36 27.30 2.50 -3.00
CA LEU A 36 26.66 2.48 -1.68
C LEU A 36 26.51 1.05 -1.15
N LYS A 37 26.27 0.92 0.15
CA LYS A 37 25.93 -0.37 0.77
C LYS A 37 24.41 -0.56 0.72
N VAL A 38 23.98 -1.73 0.26
CA VAL A 38 22.58 -2.16 0.22
C VAL A 38 22.46 -3.57 0.77
N LEU A 39 21.24 -3.96 1.14
CA LEU A 39 20.93 -5.34 1.47
C LEU A 39 20.45 -6.05 0.20
N LYS A 40 21.07 -7.17 -0.14
CA LYS A 40 20.61 -8.08 -1.20
C LYS A 40 20.43 -9.45 -0.57
N ASN A 41 19.21 -9.97 -0.59
CA ASN A 41 18.86 -11.26 0.02
C ASN A 41 19.34 -11.39 1.49
N GLY A 42 19.21 -10.32 2.27
CA GLY A 42 19.67 -10.27 3.67
C GLY A 42 21.16 -9.99 3.88
N ILE A 43 21.98 -10.05 2.83
CA ILE A 43 23.43 -9.81 2.92
C ILE A 43 23.74 -8.35 2.57
N SER A 44 24.57 -7.68 3.38
CA SER A 44 25.05 -6.34 3.07
C SER A 44 26.16 -6.40 2.01
N ILE A 45 25.94 -5.75 0.87
CA ILE A 45 26.89 -5.71 -0.24
C ILE A 45 27.10 -4.28 -0.73
N ARG A 46 28.29 -4.01 -1.25
CA ARG A 46 28.60 -2.73 -1.91
C ARG A 46 28.20 -2.82 -3.38
N VAL A 47 27.29 -1.94 -3.79
CA VAL A 47 26.73 -1.89 -5.15
C VAL A 47 26.98 -0.53 -5.79
N VAL A 48 27.04 -0.52 -7.12
CA VAL A 48 27.17 0.71 -7.91
C VAL A 48 25.82 1.01 -8.57
N PHE A 49 25.22 2.13 -8.19
CA PHE A 49 23.95 2.59 -8.76
C PHE A 49 24.05 3.98 -9.36
N CYS A 50 23.22 4.23 -10.37
CA CYS A 50 23.02 5.60 -10.86
C CYS A 50 22.17 6.41 -9.87
N VAL A 51 22.35 7.73 -9.86
CA VAL A 51 21.60 8.65 -8.97
C VAL A 51 20.08 8.46 -9.07
N ARG A 52 19.54 8.18 -10.25
CA ARG A 52 18.09 7.91 -10.40
C ARG A 52 17.64 6.66 -9.64
N CYS A 53 18.43 5.58 -9.68
CA CYS A 53 18.15 4.36 -8.92
C CYS A 53 18.31 4.59 -7.42
N ILE A 54 19.27 5.41 -7.01
CA ILE A 54 19.45 5.79 -5.59
C ILE A 54 18.24 6.58 -5.09
N GLN A 55 17.77 7.55 -5.87
CA GLN A 55 16.58 8.31 -5.52
C GLN A 55 15.34 7.42 -5.41
N ARG A 56 15.17 6.48 -6.35
CA ARG A 56 14.10 5.49 -6.30
C ARG A 56 14.22 4.59 -5.06
N LEU A 57 15.42 4.12 -4.75
CA LEU A 57 15.70 3.32 -3.55
C LEU A 57 15.37 4.10 -2.26
N LYS A 58 15.71 5.39 -2.20
CA LYS A 58 15.36 6.26 -1.06
C LYS A 58 13.86 6.46 -0.91
N LYS A 59 13.13 6.63 -2.02
CA LYS A 59 11.68 6.89 -2.06
C LYS A 59 10.84 5.65 -1.72
N TYR A 60 11.13 4.51 -2.35
CA TYR A 60 10.31 3.30 -2.22
C TYR A 60 10.86 2.28 -1.21
N GLY A 61 12.07 2.49 -0.68
CA GLY A 61 12.72 1.59 0.28
C GLY A 61 13.26 0.28 -0.33
N ARG A 62 12.89 -0.04 -1.57
CA ARG A 62 13.34 -1.23 -2.31
C ARG A 62 13.46 -0.96 -3.81
N ILE A 63 14.36 -1.66 -4.47
CA ILE A 63 14.48 -1.67 -5.93
C ILE A 63 14.94 -3.07 -6.38
N GLY A 64 14.06 -3.82 -7.04
CA GLY A 64 14.32 -5.24 -7.36
C GLY A 64 14.71 -6.03 -6.12
N ASN A 65 15.85 -6.73 -6.19
CA ASN A 65 16.40 -7.54 -5.09
C ASN A 65 17.23 -6.72 -4.08
N PHE A 66 17.30 -5.40 -4.24
CA PHE A 66 18.09 -4.52 -3.39
C PHE A 66 17.18 -3.72 -2.46
N PHE A 67 17.44 -3.84 -1.15
CA PHE A 67 16.74 -3.12 -0.11
C PHE A 67 17.58 -1.98 0.43
N LYS A 68 16.91 -0.89 0.83
CA LYS A 68 17.56 0.23 1.49
C LYS A 68 18.14 -0.28 2.81
N MET A 69 19.47 -0.29 2.91
CA MET A 69 20.12 -0.58 4.17
C MET A 69 19.87 0.62 5.10
N GLN A 70 19.03 0.42 6.10
CA GLN A 70 18.87 1.40 7.16
C GLN A 70 19.99 1.13 8.16
N TYR A 71 20.99 2.00 8.20
CA TYR A 71 21.80 2.07 9.40
C TYR A 71 20.84 2.52 10.49
N ALA A 72 20.66 1.71 11.53
CA ALA A 72 20.08 2.21 12.76
C ALA A 72 21.00 3.36 13.19
N THR A 73 20.61 4.60 12.89
CA THR A 73 21.23 5.75 13.53
C THR A 73 21.11 5.48 15.01
N LEU A 74 22.23 5.34 15.72
CA LEU A 74 22.25 5.33 17.19
C LEU A 74 21.59 6.59 17.78
N GLN A 75 21.19 7.57 16.96
CA GLN A 75 20.42 8.77 17.32
C GLN A 75 18.96 8.73 16.84
N LYS A 76 18.25 7.64 17.09
CA LYS A 76 16.78 7.64 17.05
C LYS A 76 16.15 6.90 18.23
N GLN A 77 16.81 6.98 19.38
CA GLN A 77 16.25 6.61 20.69
C GLN A 77 15.60 7.80 21.41
N ILE A 78 15.53 8.97 20.76
CA ILE A 78 14.65 10.05 21.18
C ILE A 78 13.64 10.17 20.05
N SER A 79 12.50 9.53 20.24
CA SER A 79 11.29 9.85 19.49
C SER A 79 11.14 11.37 19.48
N PRO A 80 11.17 12.08 18.34
CA PRO A 80 10.51 13.38 18.35
C PRO A 80 9.08 13.07 18.79
N ALA A 81 8.59 13.76 19.83
CA ALA A 81 7.20 13.66 20.21
C ALA A 81 6.40 13.80 18.92
N ILE A 82 5.76 12.71 18.50
CA ILE A 82 4.79 12.78 17.44
C ILE A 82 3.75 13.72 18.05
N SER A 83 3.72 14.97 17.60
CA SER A 83 2.58 15.83 17.86
C SER A 83 1.44 15.17 17.11
N ILE A 84 0.75 14.27 17.82
CA ILE A 84 -0.46 13.62 17.35
C ILE A 84 -1.37 14.78 16.90
N PRO A 85 -1.80 14.83 15.63
CA PRO A 85 -2.79 15.81 15.20
C PRO A 85 -3.96 15.75 16.19
N SER A 86 -4.32 16.89 16.79
CA SER A 86 -5.28 16.97 17.89
C SER A 86 -6.48 16.04 17.66
N HIS A 87 -6.78 15.22 18.66
CA HIS A 87 -7.64 14.04 18.63
C HIS A 87 -9.14 14.31 18.34
N LYS A 88 -9.52 15.47 17.78
CA LYS A 88 -10.93 15.85 17.61
C LYS A 88 -11.61 15.22 16.39
N HIS A 89 -10.85 14.77 15.39
CA HIS A 89 -11.42 14.15 14.18
C HIS A 89 -11.54 12.63 14.23
N ILE A 90 -10.74 11.93 15.05
CA ILE A 90 -10.75 10.45 15.14
C ILE A 90 -11.97 9.94 15.93
N ASP A 91 -12.41 10.68 16.96
CA ASP A 91 -13.53 10.25 17.81
C ASP A 91 -14.89 10.38 17.12
N ARG A 92 -15.00 11.25 16.10
CA ARG A 92 -16.23 11.43 15.31
C ARG A 92 -16.46 10.25 14.36
N ASP A 93 -15.39 9.74 13.76
CA ASP A 93 -15.45 8.59 12.86
C ASP A 93 -15.72 7.29 13.63
N LYS A 94 -15.10 7.10 14.81
CA LYS A 94 -15.37 5.94 15.67
C LYS A 94 -16.84 5.86 16.12
N LYS A 95 -17.42 6.97 16.58
CA LYS A 95 -18.84 7.02 16.97
C LYS A 95 -19.78 6.76 15.80
N LYS A 96 -19.45 7.27 14.61
CA LYS A 96 -20.23 7.04 13.39
C LYS A 96 -20.19 5.57 12.97
N ILE A 97 -19.05 4.90 13.11
CA ILE A 97 -18.90 3.47 12.85
C ILE A 97 -19.75 2.66 13.85
N GLU A 98 -19.69 2.96 15.15
CA GLU A 98 -20.52 2.29 16.16
C GLU A 98 -22.02 2.45 15.91
N GLU A 99 -22.46 3.63 15.46
CA GLU A 99 -23.85 3.89 15.12
C GLU A 99 -24.31 3.11 13.87
N ILE A 100 -23.44 2.95 12.87
CA ILE A 100 -23.71 2.15 11.68
C ILE A 100 -23.86 0.67 12.06
N MET A 101 -22.95 0.13 12.88
CA MET A 101 -22.99 -1.27 13.32
C MET A 101 -24.29 -1.58 14.09
N LYS A 102 -24.70 -0.69 15.01
CA LYS A 102 -25.96 -0.84 15.76
C LYS A 102 -27.18 -0.83 14.85
N LYS A 103 -27.23 0.08 13.86
CA LYS A 103 -28.33 0.13 12.87
C LYS A 103 -28.38 -1.12 12.00
N GLU A 104 -27.25 -1.73 11.67
CA GLU A 104 -27.20 -2.98 10.91
C GLU A 104 -27.69 -4.16 11.75
N GLU A 105 -27.30 -4.24 13.02
CA GLU A 105 -27.79 -5.26 13.95
C GLU A 105 -29.32 -5.16 14.17
N GLU A 106 -29.85 -3.96 14.37
CA GLU A 106 -31.30 -3.74 14.52
C GLU A 106 -32.08 -4.15 13.26
N LYS A 107 -31.56 -3.80 12.08
CA LYS A 107 -32.16 -4.21 10.79
C LYS A 107 -32.16 -5.72 10.62
N TRP A 108 -31.11 -6.39 11.05
CA TRP A 108 -31.00 -7.84 10.95
C TRP A 108 -32.01 -8.53 11.88
N LYS A 109 -32.13 -8.07 13.14
CA LYS A 109 -33.13 -8.55 14.10
C LYS A 109 -34.56 -8.33 13.61
N ALA A 110 -34.86 -7.15 13.06
CA ALA A 110 -36.18 -6.85 12.52
C ALA A 110 -36.55 -7.77 11.34
N LYS A 111 -35.60 -8.09 10.46
CA LYS A 111 -35.82 -9.07 9.38
C LYS A 111 -36.12 -10.47 9.93
N GLU A 112 -35.40 -10.88 10.98
CA GLU A 112 -35.59 -12.18 11.60
C GLU A 112 -36.97 -12.31 12.27
N GLU A 113 -37.44 -11.26 12.93
CA GLU A 113 -38.81 -11.19 13.48
C GLU A 113 -39.87 -11.18 12.38
N GLU A 114 -39.64 -10.48 11.28
CA GLU A 114 -40.54 -10.48 10.12
C GLU A 114 -40.62 -11.87 9.46
N GLU A 115 -39.51 -12.62 9.40
CA GLU A 115 -39.50 -14.01 8.93
C GLU A 115 -40.25 -14.93 9.89
N LYS A 116 -40.04 -14.81 11.21
CA LYS A 116 -40.75 -15.59 12.24
C LYS A 116 -42.26 -15.37 12.18
N THR A 117 -42.71 -14.11 12.10
CA THR A 117 -44.14 -13.79 11.98
C THR A 117 -44.75 -14.27 10.65
N LYS A 118 -43.98 -14.28 9.55
CA LYS A 118 -44.41 -14.89 8.28
C LYS A 118 -44.53 -16.41 8.39
N GLU A 119 -43.61 -17.07 9.09
CA GLU A 119 -43.67 -18.52 9.34
C GLU A 119 -44.85 -18.91 10.22
N GLU A 120 -45.13 -18.15 11.28
CA GLU A 120 -46.30 -18.36 12.15
C GLU A 120 -47.61 -18.20 11.38
N LYS A 121 -47.75 -17.13 10.58
CA LYS A 121 -48.92 -16.95 9.71
C LYS A 121 -49.08 -18.10 8.71
N LYS A 122 -47.99 -18.59 8.11
CA LYS A 122 -48.01 -19.77 7.24
C LYS A 122 -48.43 -21.04 7.97
N LYS A 123 -48.02 -21.21 9.24
CA LYS A 123 -48.45 -22.35 10.08
C LYS A 123 -49.95 -22.25 10.41
N GLU A 124 -50.43 -21.06 10.78
CA GLU A 124 -51.86 -20.81 11.03
C GLU A 124 -52.72 -21.02 9.77
N GLU A 125 -52.27 -20.55 8.61
CA GLU A 125 -52.94 -20.81 7.32
C GLU A 125 -52.97 -22.31 6.99
N LYS A 126 -51.87 -23.04 7.23
CA LYS A 126 -51.84 -24.50 7.07
C LYS A 126 -52.85 -25.21 7.97
N ILE A 127 -52.91 -24.84 9.26
CA ILE A 127 -53.88 -25.40 10.22
C ILE A 127 -55.32 -25.13 9.76
N LYS A 128 -55.64 -23.89 9.32
CA LYS A 128 -56.96 -23.55 8.77
C LYS A 128 -57.33 -24.36 7.53
N ILE A 129 -56.38 -24.61 6.63
CA ILE A 129 -56.58 -25.44 5.44
C ILE A 129 -56.85 -26.90 5.84
N GLU A 130 -56.10 -27.45 6.81
CA GLU A 130 -56.30 -28.82 7.32
C GLU A 130 -57.68 -28.99 7.98
N GLU A 131 -58.16 -28.02 8.77
CA GLU A 131 -59.51 -28.04 9.37
C GLU A 131 -60.64 -27.99 8.33
N LEU A 132 -60.44 -27.31 7.20
CA LEU A 132 -61.42 -27.26 6.10
C LEU A 132 -61.47 -28.56 5.30
N VAL A 133 -60.32 -29.21 5.09
CA VAL A 133 -60.23 -30.50 4.37
C VAL A 133 -60.66 -31.67 5.26
N GLY A 134 -60.53 -31.54 6.59
CA GLY A 134 -60.97 -32.52 7.59
C GLY A 134 -62.49 -32.59 7.84
N LYS A 135 -63.30 -31.78 7.16
CA LYS A 135 -64.76 -31.95 7.09
C LYS A 135 -65.17 -32.70 5.83
N LYS A 136 -64.98 -34.02 5.86
CA LYS A 136 -65.77 -35.00 5.11
C LYS A 136 -66.39 -35.96 6.11
#